data_AF-A0A1J4LU87-F1
#
_entry.id   AF-A0A1J4LU87-F1
#
_cell.length_a   1.000
_cell.length_b   1.000
_cell.length_c   1.000
_cell.angle_alpha   90.00
_cell.angle_beta   90.00
_cell.angle_gamma   90.00
#
_symmetry.space_group_name_H-M   'P 1'
#
loop_
_entity.id
_entity.type
_entity.pdbx_description
1 polymer ?
#
loop_
_entity_poly.entity_id
_entity_poly.type
_entity_poly.pdbx_seq_one_letter_code
_entity_poly.pdbx_strand_id
1 'polypeptide(L)'
;MNRREVLATMGISLSTPLVGCLQTSSTGSENEEQGYEECYLIEIQYEWFPQDIKDEVDTALEEGSYETDTLLFAEAVDAEESYLVVNDTPYEPVVETSNETQALELHEVDVIRTPEPRIIRVHNDDNRKHEVHVELTNEETFVDETITLKSGEETELEATDRFGTYNLSARTLTGHGAEEHDYRYSISDSTRNAYVTITEEEVRVSHTVSDLEPCSWDVTGSRFPN
;
A
#
# COMPACT_ATOMS: atom_id res chain seq x y z
N MET A 1 -76.69 44.26 20.62
CA MET A 1 -77.61 43.35 21.34
C MET A 1 -76.93 42.02 21.58
N ASN A 2 -77.04 41.54 22.82
CA ASN A 2 -76.90 40.16 23.32
C ASN A 2 -75.57 39.40 23.26
N ARG A 3 -74.92 39.44 24.45
CA ARG A 3 -74.52 38.32 25.33
C ARG A 3 -73.71 37.18 24.72
N ARG A 4 -72.41 37.22 25.01
CA ARG A 4 -71.51 36.08 25.09
C ARG A 4 -71.59 35.48 26.51
N GLU A 5 -71.78 34.17 26.58
CA GLU A 5 -71.38 33.35 27.72
C GLU A 5 -70.28 32.41 27.25
N VAL A 6 -69.30 32.12 28.11
CA VAL A 6 -69.06 30.79 28.71
C VAL A 6 -67.71 30.81 29.40
N LEU A 7 -67.69 30.14 30.55
CA LEU A 7 -66.73 30.17 31.65
C LEU A 7 -65.29 29.77 31.31
N ALA A 8 -64.39 30.38 32.06
CA ALA A 8 -63.03 29.91 32.30
C ALA A 8 -63.00 28.75 33.30
N THR A 9 -62.14 27.76 33.07
CA THR A 9 -61.34 27.16 34.16
C THR A 9 -60.07 26.53 33.60
N MET A 10 -58.97 26.78 34.32
CA MET A 10 -57.57 26.47 34.00
C MET A 10 -57.13 25.10 34.53
N GLY A 11 -56.09 24.54 33.90
CA GLY A 11 -55.10 23.61 34.48
C GLY A 11 -55.58 22.16 34.63
N ILE A 12 -54.77 21.12 34.42
CA ILE A 12 -53.38 20.94 34.84
C ILE A 12 -52.68 19.99 33.85
N SER A 13 -51.41 20.29 33.56
CA SER A 13 -50.47 19.48 32.79
C SER A 13 -50.24 18.11 33.43
N LEU A 14 -50.44 17.03 32.66
CA LEU A 14 -50.04 15.68 33.02
C LEU A 14 -48.90 15.23 32.09
N SER A 15 -47.73 15.09 32.72
CA SER A 15 -46.53 14.42 32.24
C SER A 15 -46.83 13.07 31.62
N THR A 16 -46.32 12.84 30.41
CA THR A 16 -46.38 11.58 29.68
C THR A 16 -45.58 10.48 30.40
N PRO A 17 -46.07 9.23 30.40
CA PRO A 17 -45.44 8.09 31.05
C PRO A 17 -44.16 7.63 30.32
N LEU A 18 -43.23 7.12 31.13
CA LEU A 18 -42.04 6.36 30.73
C LEU A 18 -42.42 5.23 29.76
N VAL A 19 -41.95 5.33 28.52
CA VAL A 19 -41.87 4.20 27.59
C VAL A 19 -40.77 3.29 28.11
N GLY A 20 -41.17 2.09 28.55
CA GLY A 20 -40.25 1.00 28.80
C GLY A 20 -39.68 0.51 27.47
N CYS A 21 -38.38 0.73 27.27
CA CYS A 21 -37.61 -0.08 26.34
C CYS A 21 -37.29 -1.40 27.05
N LEU A 22 -38.11 -2.42 26.81
CA LEU A 22 -37.58 -3.77 26.65
C LEU A 22 -36.58 -3.69 25.49
N GLN A 23 -35.29 -3.75 25.77
CA GLN A 23 -34.31 -4.19 24.79
C GLN A 23 -33.45 -5.25 25.45
N THR A 24 -33.97 -6.46 25.33
CA THR A 24 -33.26 -7.72 25.14
C THR A 24 -31.75 -7.61 25.30
N SER A 25 -31.27 -8.06 26.46
CA SER A 25 -29.99 -8.76 26.53
C SER A 25 -30.04 -9.94 25.57
N SER A 26 -29.45 -9.77 24.39
CA SER A 26 -28.90 -10.85 23.56
C SER A 26 -27.45 -11.00 24.02
N THR A 27 -27.09 -11.98 24.85
CA THR A 27 -26.61 -13.32 24.42
C THR A 27 -25.88 -13.31 23.09
N GLY A 28 -24.66 -13.87 23.14
CA GLY A 28 -23.62 -13.84 22.12
C GLY A 28 -24.08 -14.04 20.68
N SER A 29 -23.39 -13.32 19.81
CA SER A 29 -23.00 -13.85 18.52
C SER A 29 -21.49 -14.00 18.57
N GLU A 30 -21.05 -15.08 19.22
CA GLU A 30 -19.78 -15.73 18.88
C GLU A 30 -19.96 -16.25 17.45
N ASN A 31 -19.38 -15.54 16.48
CA ASN A 31 -19.05 -15.97 15.11
C ASN A 31 -18.86 -14.71 14.25
N GLU A 32 -17.86 -13.89 14.56
CA GLU A 32 -17.10 -13.26 13.48
C GLU A 32 -16.12 -14.35 13.04
N GLU A 33 -16.16 -14.71 11.76
CA GLU A 33 -15.19 -15.63 11.16
C GLU A 33 -13.79 -15.12 11.53
N GLN A 34 -12.99 -15.98 12.19
CA GLN A 34 -11.63 -15.66 12.60
C GLN A 34 -10.76 -15.63 11.34
N GLY A 35 -10.81 -14.51 10.61
CA GLY A 35 -9.97 -14.25 9.44
C GLY A 35 -8.73 -13.44 9.81
N TYR A 36 -7.73 -13.50 8.95
CA TYR A 36 -6.56 -12.65 9.00
C TYR A 36 -6.88 -11.22 8.50
N GLU A 37 -6.20 -10.21 9.04
CA GLU A 37 -6.18 -8.90 8.40
C GLU A 37 -5.29 -9.00 7.15
N GLU A 38 -5.83 -8.53 6.02
CA GLU A 38 -5.15 -8.58 4.73
C GLU A 38 -3.92 -7.65 4.73
N CYS A 39 -2.79 -8.19 4.29
CA CYS A 39 -1.54 -7.46 4.17
C CYS A 39 -1.48 -6.66 2.86
N TYR A 40 -1.26 -5.35 2.97
CA TYR A 40 -1.15 -4.46 1.81
C TYR A 40 0.29 -4.24 1.30
N LEU A 41 1.25 -5.04 1.79
CA LEU A 41 2.66 -4.95 1.36
C LEU A 41 2.86 -5.80 0.12
N ILE A 42 3.61 -5.27 -0.84
CA ILE A 42 4.00 -5.98 -2.06
C ILE A 42 5.09 -6.99 -1.74
N GLU A 43 6.09 -6.64 -0.92
CA GLU A 43 7.11 -7.57 -0.45
C GLU A 43 6.79 -8.07 0.96
N ILE A 44 6.48 -9.36 1.08
CA ILE A 44 6.12 -10.00 2.33
C ILE A 44 7.19 -11.01 2.72
N GLN A 45 7.79 -10.82 3.90
CA GLN A 45 8.78 -11.75 4.43
C GLN A 45 8.09 -12.97 5.04
N TYR A 46 8.53 -14.17 4.64
CA TYR A 46 8.03 -15.44 5.16
C TYR A 46 8.04 -15.49 6.69
N GLU A 47 9.05 -14.92 7.33
CA GLU A 47 9.23 -14.94 8.78
C GLU A 47 8.10 -14.26 9.52
N TRP A 48 7.41 -13.30 8.88
CA TRP A 48 6.31 -12.56 9.49
C TRP A 48 5.04 -13.40 9.61
N PHE A 49 4.89 -14.48 8.82
CA PHE A 49 3.69 -15.29 8.86
C PHE A 49 3.53 -16.08 10.17
N PRO A 50 2.28 -16.25 10.63
CA PRO A 50 1.88 -17.28 11.59
C PRO A 50 2.24 -18.70 11.12
N GLN A 51 2.36 -19.65 12.06
CA GLN A 51 2.85 -21.00 11.76
C GLN A 51 1.93 -21.80 10.84
N ASP A 52 0.63 -21.63 10.96
CA ASP A 52 -0.38 -22.25 10.09
C ASP A 52 -0.23 -21.81 8.63
N ILE A 53 -0.03 -20.52 8.36
CA ILE A 53 0.27 -20.03 7.00
C ILE A 53 1.63 -20.55 6.52
N LYS A 54 2.62 -20.59 7.41
CA LYS A 54 3.95 -21.16 7.09
C LYS A 54 3.85 -22.63 6.66
N ASP A 55 3.02 -23.43 7.33
CA ASP A 55 2.82 -24.84 7.00
C ASP A 55 2.22 -25.01 5.58
N GLU A 56 1.30 -24.12 5.16
CA GLU A 56 0.75 -24.09 3.78
C GLU A 56 1.85 -23.73 2.76
N VAL A 57 2.62 -22.68 3.03
CA VAL A 57 3.72 -22.21 2.18
C VAL A 57 4.80 -23.27 2.04
N ASP A 58 5.24 -23.87 3.15
CA ASP A 58 6.28 -24.90 3.16
C ASP A 58 5.84 -26.10 2.33
N THR A 59 4.57 -26.52 2.46
CA THR A 59 4.02 -27.61 1.65
C THR A 59 3.99 -27.26 0.16
N ALA A 60 3.57 -26.04 -0.19
CA ALA A 60 3.57 -25.58 -1.58
C ALA A 60 4.99 -25.55 -2.18
N LEU A 61 6.00 -25.14 -1.41
CA LEU A 61 7.41 -25.15 -1.85
C LEU A 61 7.98 -26.58 -1.99
N GLU A 62 7.62 -27.49 -1.09
CA GLU A 62 8.14 -28.87 -1.09
C GLU A 62 7.47 -29.76 -2.15
N GLU A 63 6.14 -29.65 -2.28
CA GLU A 63 5.33 -30.50 -3.16
C GLU A 63 5.04 -29.86 -4.53
N GLY A 64 5.28 -28.55 -4.66
CA GLY A 64 5.04 -27.73 -5.85
C GLY A 64 3.65 -27.09 -5.87
N SER A 65 2.71 -27.56 -5.06
CA SER A 65 1.38 -26.99 -4.88
C SER A 65 0.80 -27.42 -3.54
N TYR A 66 0.00 -26.56 -2.91
CA TYR A 66 -0.78 -26.89 -1.72
C TYR A 66 -2.28 -26.74 -2.02
N GLU A 67 -3.04 -27.82 -1.93
CA GLU A 67 -4.48 -27.86 -2.21
C GLU A 67 -5.30 -28.02 -0.92
N THR A 68 -6.31 -27.16 -0.72
CA THR A 68 -7.17 -27.15 0.47
C THR A 68 -8.55 -26.58 0.14
N ASP A 69 -9.56 -26.87 0.96
CA ASP A 69 -10.88 -26.24 0.84
C ASP A 69 -10.89 -24.79 1.39
N THR A 70 -9.90 -24.43 2.21
CA THR A 70 -9.73 -23.10 2.79
C THR A 70 -8.25 -22.79 2.90
N LEU A 71 -7.79 -21.80 2.13
CA LEU A 71 -6.39 -21.40 2.03
C LEU A 71 -6.15 -20.15 2.89
N LEU A 72 -5.49 -20.32 4.03
CA LEU A 72 -5.24 -19.22 4.98
C LEU A 72 -4.32 -18.15 4.37
N PHE A 73 -3.37 -18.56 3.53
CA PHE A 73 -2.51 -17.63 2.79
C PHE A 73 -3.33 -16.60 1.98
N ALA A 74 -4.37 -17.07 1.26
CA ALA A 74 -5.21 -16.20 0.43
C ALA A 74 -6.17 -15.32 1.25
N GLU A 75 -6.39 -15.62 2.53
CA GLU A 75 -7.12 -14.74 3.45
C GLU A 75 -6.20 -13.64 4.02
N ALA A 76 -4.91 -13.94 4.16
CA ALA A 76 -3.93 -13.06 4.80
C ALA A 76 -3.22 -12.11 3.82
N VAL A 77 -3.19 -12.46 2.54
CA VAL A 77 -2.37 -11.80 1.51
C VAL A 77 -3.15 -11.69 0.20
N ASP A 78 -3.05 -10.52 -0.43
CA ASP A 78 -3.44 -10.36 -1.83
C ASP A 78 -2.39 -11.02 -2.74
N ALA A 79 -2.65 -12.26 -3.16
CA ALA A 79 -1.73 -13.02 -4.00
C ALA A 79 -1.51 -12.42 -5.39
N GLU A 80 -2.42 -11.58 -5.91
CA GLU A 80 -2.27 -10.98 -7.23
C GLU A 80 -1.30 -9.78 -7.22
N GLU A 81 -1.17 -9.12 -6.06
CA GLU A 81 -0.45 -7.86 -5.92
C GLU A 81 0.80 -7.97 -5.01
N SER A 82 1.06 -9.17 -4.46
CA SER A 82 2.13 -9.40 -3.48
C SER A 82 3.09 -10.51 -3.89
N TYR A 83 4.29 -10.46 -3.33
CA TYR A 83 5.37 -11.41 -3.49
C TYR A 83 5.81 -11.91 -2.12
N LEU A 84 6.11 -13.21 -2.06
CA LEU A 84 6.65 -13.84 -0.87
C LEU A 84 8.17 -13.95 -0.96
N VAL A 85 8.89 -13.50 0.05
CA VAL A 85 10.35 -13.66 0.16
C VAL A 85 10.67 -14.77 1.16
N VAL A 86 11.36 -15.82 0.69
CA VAL A 86 11.80 -16.96 1.51
C VAL A 86 13.32 -17.08 1.38
N ASN A 87 14.05 -16.85 2.48
CA ASN A 87 15.52 -16.88 2.50
C ASN A 87 16.16 -16.02 1.38
N ASP A 88 15.72 -14.77 1.23
CA ASP A 88 16.15 -13.82 0.19
C ASP A 88 15.76 -14.20 -1.26
N THR A 89 15.01 -15.28 -1.47
CA THR A 89 14.47 -15.65 -2.79
C THR A 89 13.02 -15.19 -2.91
N PRO A 90 12.66 -14.37 -3.92
CA PRO A 90 11.28 -13.95 -4.14
C PRO A 90 10.48 -14.98 -4.94
N TYR A 91 9.22 -15.16 -4.54
CA TYR A 91 8.24 -16.03 -5.16
C TYR A 91 6.97 -15.23 -5.47
N GLU A 92 6.45 -15.42 -6.68
CA GLU A 92 5.11 -14.98 -7.10
C GLU A 92 4.10 -16.06 -6.66
N PRO A 93 3.17 -15.75 -5.75
CA PRO A 93 2.12 -16.67 -5.37
C PRO A 93 1.02 -16.69 -6.45
N VAL A 94 0.57 -17.89 -6.79
CA VAL A 94 -0.58 -18.09 -7.68
C VAL A 94 -1.63 -18.89 -6.92
N VAL A 95 -2.82 -18.31 -6.79
CA VAL A 95 -3.95 -18.96 -6.14
C VAL A 95 -4.99 -19.30 -7.19
N GLU A 96 -5.17 -20.59 -7.47
CA GLU A 96 -6.23 -21.08 -8.34
C GLU A 96 -7.40 -21.60 -7.52
N THR A 97 -8.63 -21.26 -7.92
CA THR A 97 -9.84 -21.78 -7.29
C THR A 97 -10.64 -22.64 -8.27
N SER A 98 -10.87 -23.90 -7.91
CA SER A 98 -11.61 -24.87 -8.72
C SER A 98 -12.69 -25.58 -7.88
N ASN A 99 -13.95 -25.25 -8.16
CA ASN A 99 -15.12 -25.67 -7.37
C ASN A 99 -15.06 -25.13 -5.92
N GLU A 100 -14.69 -25.99 -4.97
CA GLU A 100 -14.59 -25.72 -3.52
C GLU A 100 -13.15 -25.85 -3.03
N THR A 101 -12.20 -26.19 -3.91
CA THR A 101 -10.79 -26.37 -3.58
C THR A 101 -9.97 -25.22 -4.13
N GLN A 102 -9.10 -24.68 -3.30
CA GLN A 102 -8.09 -23.67 -3.62
C GLN A 102 -6.72 -24.32 -3.68
N ALA A 103 -5.90 -23.91 -4.63
CA ALA A 103 -4.53 -24.38 -4.79
C ALA A 103 -3.57 -23.18 -4.73
N LEU A 104 -2.53 -23.28 -3.91
CA LEU A 104 -1.42 -22.33 -3.84
C LEU A 104 -0.21 -22.92 -4.56
N GLU A 105 0.28 -22.20 -5.57
CA GLU A 105 1.57 -22.44 -6.21
C GLU A 105 2.50 -21.25 -5.96
N LEU A 106 3.80 -21.53 -5.82
CA LEU A 106 4.83 -20.50 -5.61
C LEU A 106 5.85 -20.59 -6.72
N HIS A 107 5.92 -19.54 -7.55
CA HIS A 107 6.84 -19.49 -8.68
C HIS A 107 8.02 -18.58 -8.34
N GLU A 108 9.23 -19.15 -8.34
CA GLU A 108 10.44 -18.36 -8.15
C GLU A 108 10.57 -17.31 -9.26
N VAL A 109 10.86 -16.07 -8.87
CA VAL A 109 11.07 -14.94 -9.80
C VAL A 109 12.42 -14.28 -9.55
N ASP A 110 12.97 -13.62 -10.57
CA ASP A 110 14.25 -12.91 -10.43
C ASP A 110 14.09 -11.52 -9.78
N VAL A 111 12.89 -10.92 -9.84
CA VAL A 111 12.64 -9.54 -9.40
C VAL A 111 11.20 -9.34 -8.96
N ILE A 112 11.03 -8.67 -7.81
CA ILE A 112 9.72 -8.20 -7.32
C ILE A 112 9.31 -6.97 -8.12
N ARG A 113 8.03 -6.88 -8.50
CA ARG A 113 7.50 -5.75 -9.28
C ARG A 113 6.36 -5.06 -8.54
N THR A 114 6.34 -3.74 -8.59
CA THR A 114 5.17 -2.95 -8.22
C THR A 114 4.07 -3.13 -9.28
N PRO A 115 2.79 -3.06 -8.88
CA PRO A 115 1.67 -3.18 -9.82
C PRO A 115 1.68 -2.13 -10.94
N GLU A 116 2.09 -0.91 -10.59
CA GLU A 116 2.31 0.19 -11.52
C GLU A 116 3.77 0.67 -11.43
N PRO A 117 4.41 1.04 -12.56
CA PRO A 117 5.73 1.65 -12.53
C PRO A 117 5.77 2.88 -11.64
N ARG A 118 6.85 3.03 -10.86
CA ARG A 118 7.09 4.27 -10.12
C ARG A 118 7.37 5.42 -11.09
N ILE A 119 7.20 6.65 -10.62
CA ILE A 119 7.46 7.85 -11.42
C ILE A 119 8.57 8.70 -10.82
N ILE A 120 9.28 9.42 -11.70
CA ILE A 120 10.15 10.53 -11.35
C ILE A 120 9.41 11.82 -11.74
N ARG A 121 9.06 12.63 -10.73
CA ARG A 121 8.48 13.96 -10.94
C ARG A 121 9.60 14.96 -11.13
N VAL A 122 9.60 15.69 -12.25
CA VAL A 122 10.60 16.72 -12.52
C VAL A 122 9.94 18.08 -12.58
N HIS A 123 10.36 18.97 -11.67
CA HIS A 123 9.76 20.28 -11.49
C HIS A 123 10.81 21.39 -11.57
N ASN A 124 10.52 22.44 -12.32
CA ASN A 124 11.37 23.62 -12.41
C ASN A 124 10.82 24.78 -11.57
N ASP A 125 11.45 25.01 -10.41
CA ASP A 125 11.13 26.10 -9.48
C ASP A 125 11.98 27.37 -9.75
N ASP A 126 12.91 27.33 -10.71
CA ASP A 126 13.62 28.53 -11.17
C ASP A 126 12.66 29.43 -12.00
N ASN A 127 12.93 30.74 -12.01
CA ASN A 127 12.22 31.76 -12.77
C ASN A 127 12.50 31.72 -14.29
N ARG A 128 13.47 30.89 -14.72
CA ARG A 128 13.85 30.74 -16.13
C ARG A 128 13.55 29.34 -16.66
N LYS A 129 13.67 29.21 -17.97
CA LYS A 129 13.53 27.94 -18.68
C LYS A 129 14.79 27.09 -18.50
N HIS A 130 14.60 25.80 -18.25
CA HIS A 130 15.68 24.81 -18.15
C HIS A 130 15.48 23.63 -19.09
N GLU A 131 16.58 23.17 -19.67
CA GLU A 131 16.72 21.84 -20.24
C GLU A 131 17.47 20.96 -19.23
N VAL A 132 16.94 19.78 -18.95
CA VAL A 132 17.42 18.88 -17.91
C VAL A 132 17.49 17.48 -18.47
N HIS A 133 18.60 16.81 -18.18
CA HIS A 133 18.81 15.42 -18.47
C HIS A 133 18.63 14.61 -17.20
N VAL A 134 17.80 13.57 -17.25
CA VAL A 134 17.50 12.68 -16.12
C VAL A 134 17.80 11.25 -16.55
N GLU A 135 18.59 10.55 -15.74
CA GLU A 135 18.96 9.16 -15.96
C GLU A 135 18.66 8.31 -14.72
N LEU A 136 18.10 7.11 -14.92
CA LEU A 136 17.90 6.12 -13.86
C LEU A 136 18.53 4.79 -14.29
N THR A 137 19.48 4.29 -13.50
CA THR A 137 20.24 3.07 -13.83
C THR A 137 20.36 2.09 -12.65
N ASN A 138 20.40 0.80 -12.96
CA ASN A 138 20.82 -0.29 -12.07
C ASN A 138 21.35 -1.43 -12.93
N GLU A 139 22.64 -1.41 -13.27
CA GLU A 139 23.32 -2.25 -14.27
C GLU A 139 22.79 -2.10 -15.72
N GLU A 140 21.50 -1.82 -15.87
CA GLU A 140 20.76 -1.42 -17.07
C GLU A 140 20.26 0.03 -16.93
N THR A 141 19.90 0.66 -18.04
CA THR A 141 19.29 2.01 -18.07
C THR A 141 17.77 1.90 -18.20
N PHE A 142 17.04 2.53 -17.28
CA PHE A 142 15.57 2.55 -17.23
C PHE A 142 14.99 3.88 -17.71
N VAL A 143 15.66 4.98 -17.39
CA VAL A 143 15.32 6.33 -17.87
C VAL A 143 16.59 6.95 -18.43
N ASP A 144 16.48 7.57 -19.60
CA ASP A 144 17.51 8.40 -20.23
C ASP A 144 16.77 9.44 -21.07
N GLU A 145 16.35 10.52 -20.42
CA GLU A 145 15.45 11.51 -21.01
C GLU A 145 15.99 12.92 -20.86
N THR A 146 15.80 13.72 -21.92
CA THR A 146 16.11 15.15 -21.90
C THR A 146 14.83 15.93 -22.07
N ILE A 147 14.46 16.66 -21.01
CA ILE A 147 13.22 17.42 -20.94
C ILE A 147 13.49 18.91 -20.84
N THR A 148 12.54 19.67 -21.34
CA THR A 148 12.58 21.13 -21.34
C THR A 148 11.38 21.66 -20.56
N LEU A 149 11.64 22.40 -19.48
CA LEU A 149 10.62 22.94 -18.58
C LEU A 149 10.72 24.47 -18.51
N LYS A 150 9.59 25.17 -18.66
CA LYS A 150 9.49 26.59 -18.30
C LYS A 150 9.41 26.73 -16.77
N SER A 151 9.49 27.97 -16.30
CA SER A 151 9.32 28.28 -14.88
C SER A 151 7.95 27.81 -14.39
N GLY A 152 7.95 27.07 -13.29
CA GLY A 152 6.75 26.48 -12.66
C GLY A 152 6.15 25.29 -13.39
N GLU A 153 6.75 24.81 -14.50
CA GLU A 153 6.28 23.59 -15.17
C GLU A 153 6.78 22.33 -14.43
N GLU A 154 5.95 21.29 -14.45
CA GLU A 154 6.25 19.94 -13.97
C GLU A 154 5.96 18.94 -15.08
N THR A 155 6.73 17.85 -15.10
CA THR A 155 6.46 16.66 -15.91
C THR A 155 6.75 15.40 -15.12
N GLU A 156 6.21 14.27 -15.57
CA GLU A 156 6.39 12.97 -14.97
C GLU A 156 7.11 12.06 -15.98
N LEU A 157 8.13 11.37 -15.51
CA LEU A 157 8.82 10.31 -16.25
C LEU A 157 8.48 8.98 -15.61
N GLU A 158 8.09 8.01 -16.43
CA GLU A 158 7.96 6.62 -15.98
C GLU A 158 9.36 6.09 -15.63
N ALA A 159 9.53 5.54 -14.43
CA ALA A 159 10.79 5.01 -13.94
C ALA A 159 10.89 3.51 -14.24
N THR A 160 10.56 2.69 -13.24
CA THR A 160 10.46 1.24 -13.38
C THR A 160 9.49 0.73 -12.32
N ASP A 161 8.95 -0.45 -12.58
CA ASP A 161 8.18 -1.25 -11.64
C ASP A 161 9.05 -2.17 -10.78
N ARG A 162 10.33 -2.35 -11.10
CA ARG A 162 11.18 -3.30 -10.38
C ARG A 162 11.58 -2.76 -9.00
N PHE A 163 11.48 -3.61 -7.98
CA PHE A 163 12.11 -3.36 -6.68
C PHE A 163 13.63 -3.38 -6.85
N GLY A 164 14.32 -2.58 -6.03
CA GLY A 164 15.78 -2.55 -6.03
C GLY A 164 16.36 -1.18 -5.71
N THR A 165 17.67 -1.10 -5.81
CA THR A 165 18.43 0.15 -5.62
C THR A 165 18.98 0.64 -6.95
N TYR A 166 18.77 1.91 -7.23
CA TYR A 166 19.08 2.57 -8.49
C TYR A 166 19.97 3.80 -8.24
N ASN A 167 20.73 4.19 -9.24
CA ASN A 167 21.33 5.51 -9.33
C ASN A 167 20.43 6.41 -10.18
N LEU A 168 19.87 7.45 -9.56
CA LEU A 168 19.13 8.51 -10.23
C LEU A 168 20.05 9.71 -10.35
N SER A 169 20.39 10.10 -11.58
CA SER A 169 21.15 11.31 -11.86
C SER A 169 20.29 12.35 -12.55
N ALA A 170 20.50 13.61 -12.22
CA ALA A 170 19.87 14.73 -12.90
C ALA A 170 20.86 15.88 -13.05
N ARG A 171 20.89 16.49 -14.24
CA ARG A 171 21.76 17.63 -14.54
C ARG A 171 21.09 18.63 -15.47
N THR A 172 21.30 19.92 -15.22
CA THR A 172 20.83 20.96 -16.15
C THR A 172 21.79 21.11 -17.34
N LEU A 173 21.25 21.16 -18.55
CA LEU A 173 22.00 21.43 -19.78
C LEU A 173 22.02 22.93 -20.13
N THR A 174 21.13 23.70 -19.52
CA THR A 174 21.07 25.16 -19.66
C THR A 174 21.08 25.81 -18.28
N GLY A 175 21.85 26.90 -18.12
CA GLY A 175 21.83 27.71 -16.91
C GLY A 175 23.20 27.91 -16.25
N HIS A 176 23.18 28.10 -14.93
CA HIS A 176 24.37 28.14 -14.06
C HIS A 176 24.35 26.86 -13.22
N GLY A 177 25.47 26.13 -13.18
CA GLY A 177 25.60 24.85 -12.48
C GLY A 177 25.27 23.64 -13.37
N ALA A 178 26.24 23.18 -14.16
CA ALA A 178 26.19 21.89 -14.85
C ALA A 178 26.61 20.74 -13.90
N GLU A 179 26.23 20.85 -12.63
CA GLU A 179 26.58 19.84 -11.63
C GLU A 179 25.62 18.66 -11.78
N GLU A 180 26.21 17.49 -11.95
CA GLU A 180 25.52 16.22 -11.99
C GLU A 180 25.41 15.73 -10.56
N HIS A 181 24.18 15.48 -10.13
CA HIS A 181 23.91 14.94 -8.81
C HIS A 181 23.47 13.49 -8.95
N ASP A 182 24.35 12.58 -8.55
CA ASP A 182 24.05 11.17 -8.37
C ASP A 182 23.32 10.95 -7.04
N TYR A 183 22.19 10.27 -7.10
CA TYR A 183 21.36 9.98 -5.95
C TYR A 183 20.98 8.51 -5.91
N ARG A 184 21.25 7.86 -4.77
CA ARG A 184 20.85 6.47 -4.55
C ARG A 184 19.35 6.42 -4.21
N TYR A 185 18.56 5.93 -5.15
CA TYR A 185 17.11 5.79 -5.04
C TYR A 185 16.73 4.32 -4.85
N SER A 186 15.85 4.00 -3.90
CA SER A 186 15.36 2.64 -3.71
C SER A 186 13.89 2.56 -4.08
N ILE A 187 13.49 1.56 -4.83
CA ILE A 187 12.08 1.20 -5.04
C ILE A 187 11.79 0.02 -4.10
N SER A 188 10.84 0.24 -3.19
CA SER A 188 10.37 -0.72 -2.18
C SER A 188 8.95 -0.35 -1.77
N ASP A 189 8.31 -1.13 -0.88
CA ASP A 189 7.02 -0.78 -0.28
C ASP A 189 7.02 0.61 0.37
N SER A 190 8.10 0.92 1.10
CA SER A 190 8.22 2.19 1.82
C SER A 190 8.44 3.40 0.90
N THR A 191 8.88 3.19 -0.34
CA THR A 191 9.28 4.27 -1.23
C THR A 191 8.32 4.42 -2.41
N ARG A 192 7.76 5.62 -2.57
CA ARG A 192 6.76 5.89 -3.61
C ARG A 192 7.39 6.42 -4.90
N ASN A 193 7.74 7.71 -4.89
CA ASN A 193 8.19 8.44 -6.08
C ASN A 193 9.47 9.21 -5.79
N ALA A 194 10.27 9.42 -6.83
CA ALA A 194 11.39 10.33 -6.82
C ALA A 194 10.97 11.71 -7.33
N TYR A 195 11.66 12.75 -6.84
CA TYR A 195 11.44 14.14 -7.19
C TYR A 195 12.77 14.77 -7.58
N VAL A 196 12.81 15.35 -8.77
CA VAL A 196 13.91 16.18 -9.26
C VAL A 196 13.40 17.63 -9.30
N THR A 197 14.01 18.50 -8.48
CA THR A 197 13.63 19.92 -8.39
C THR A 197 14.79 20.78 -8.87
N ILE A 198 14.54 21.60 -9.88
CA ILE A 198 15.52 22.56 -10.39
C ILE A 198 15.28 23.91 -9.72
N THR A 199 16.32 24.47 -9.12
CA THR A 199 16.32 25.78 -8.48
C THR A 199 17.35 26.70 -9.16
N GLU A 200 17.39 27.98 -8.77
CA GLU A 200 18.38 28.94 -9.29
C GLU A 200 19.83 28.50 -9.01
N GLU A 201 20.05 27.79 -7.89
CA GLU A 201 21.39 27.44 -7.39
C GLU A 201 21.83 26.02 -7.78
N GLU A 202 20.91 25.05 -7.79
CA GLU A 202 21.24 23.63 -7.94
C GLU A 202 20.06 22.77 -8.44
N VAL A 203 20.36 21.51 -8.79
CA VAL A 203 19.38 20.44 -9.02
C VAL A 203 19.32 19.56 -7.78
N ARG A 204 18.14 19.45 -7.16
CA ARG A 204 17.91 18.61 -5.99
C ARG A 204 17.18 17.33 -6.38
N VAL A 205 17.66 16.19 -5.88
CA VAL A 205 16.95 14.92 -5.96
C VAL A 205 16.48 14.52 -4.56
N SER A 206 15.22 14.10 -4.45
CA SER A 206 14.63 13.62 -3.20
C SER A 206 13.61 12.52 -3.47
N HIS A 207 13.16 11.82 -2.42
CA HIS A 207 12.08 10.84 -2.50
C HIS A 207 11.24 10.86 -1.22
N THR A 208 10.05 10.29 -1.30
CA THR A 208 9.18 10.11 -0.13
C THR A 208 9.31 8.70 0.40
N VAL A 209 9.67 8.59 1.68
CA VAL A 209 9.63 7.34 2.46
C VAL A 209 8.40 7.37 3.35
N SER A 210 7.68 6.26 3.40
CA SER A 210 6.58 6.01 4.33
C SER A 210 7.06 5.02 5.40
N ASP A 211 6.79 5.32 6.65
CA ASP A 211 6.95 4.34 7.73
C ASP A 211 5.78 3.36 7.62
N LEU A 212 6.07 2.17 7.09
CA LEU A 212 5.09 1.08 7.01
C LEU A 212 5.28 0.16 8.21
N GLU A 213 4.18 -0.12 8.90
CA GLU A 213 4.18 -1.16 9.92
C GLU A 213 4.17 -2.53 9.23
N PRO A 214 4.94 -3.51 9.72
CA PRO A 214 4.83 -4.88 9.23
C PRO A 214 3.40 -5.38 9.38
N CYS A 215 2.97 -6.26 8.47
CA CYS A 215 1.67 -6.89 8.58
C CYS A 215 1.57 -7.67 9.89
N SER A 216 0.59 -7.31 10.72
CA SER A 216 0.35 -7.94 12.01
C SER A 216 -0.79 -8.94 11.87
N TRP A 217 -0.46 -10.21 11.71
CA TRP A 217 -1.44 -11.29 11.79
C TRP A 217 -1.61 -11.72 13.25
N ASP A 218 -2.07 -10.78 14.08
CA ASP A 218 -2.51 -11.09 15.44
C ASP A 218 -3.84 -11.83 15.33
N VAL A 219 -3.78 -13.16 15.48
CA VAL A 219 -5.00 -13.96 15.64
C VAL A 219 -5.71 -13.41 16.87
N THR A 220 -6.84 -12.73 16.67
CA THR A 220 -7.66 -12.22 17.78
C THR A 220 -8.29 -13.39 18.54
N GLY A 221 -7.50 -14.10 19.35
CA GLY A 221 -7.94 -15.28 20.09
C GLY A 221 -6.87 -16.16 20.73
N SER A 222 -5.62 -16.14 20.27
CA SER A 222 -4.57 -16.97 20.86
C SER A 222 -3.93 -16.25 22.06
N ARG A 223 -4.46 -16.53 23.26
CA ARG A 223 -3.64 -16.44 24.48
C ARG A 223 -2.45 -17.39 24.32
N PHE A 224 -1.30 -16.87 23.93
CA PHE A 224 -0.03 -17.56 24.11
C PHE A 224 0.23 -17.69 25.62
N PRO A 225 0.35 -18.90 26.20
CA PRO A 225 0.96 -19.04 27.51
C PRO A 225 2.48 -18.89 27.37
N ASN A 226 3.07 -18.06 28.24
CA ASN A 226 4.52 -18.00 28.48
C ASN A 226 5.10 -19.36 28.89
#